data_AF-A0A936CIU5-F1
#
_entry.id   AF-A0A936CIU5-F1
#
_cell.length_a   1.000
_cell.length_b   1.000
_cell.length_c   1.000
_cell.angle_alpha   90.00
_cell.angle_beta   90.00
_cell.angle_gamma   90.00
#
_symmetry.space_group_name_H-M   'P 1'
#
loop_
_entity.id
_entity.type
_entity.pdbx_description
1 polymer ?
#
loop_
_entity_poly.entity_id
_entity_poly.type
_entity_poly.pdbx_seq_one_letter_code
_entity_poly.pdbx_strand_id
1 'polypeptide(L)'
;MDDDGYLRMSNDDLLDNLAFYHNLFIDESELQDAVETIQSLDPPGIGARNLQECLLLQLESKHAKTECIQAAYEIVKSHLQDLAQKSYVKIQHQLHLSETELKCAIQLIQKLNPKPVGLNSTAQTKSQQIIPEFVIERIDSDKLNISLATQQVQIKLNKEKVEELDKQKVSNAQENPKKQHFSTCNPNLTPLNG
;
A
#
# COMPACT_ATOMS: atom_id res chain seq x y z
N MET A 1 2.55 5.99 0.33
CA MET A 1 3.40 5.08 1.14
C MET A 1 3.06 3.66 0.73
N ASP A 2 4.06 2.79 0.69
CA ASP A 2 3.85 1.38 0.36
C ASP A 2 3.23 0.60 1.53
N ASP A 3 2.74 -0.61 1.26
CA ASP A 3 2.17 -1.52 2.26
C ASP A 3 3.14 -1.85 3.42
N ASP A 4 4.46 -1.77 3.17
CA ASP A 4 5.52 -2.02 4.15
C ASP A 4 5.93 -0.76 4.94
N GLY A 5 5.33 0.41 4.65
CA GLY A 5 5.58 1.67 5.37
C GLY A 5 6.76 2.49 4.84
N TYR A 6 7.31 2.14 3.68
CA TYR A 6 8.43 2.85 3.05
C TYR A 6 7.95 4.02 2.17
N LEU A 7 8.78 5.06 2.11
CA LEU A 7 8.66 6.19 1.19
C LEU A 7 9.67 6.02 0.05
N ARG A 8 9.30 5.23 -0.98
CA ARG A 8 10.21 4.92 -2.11
C ARG A 8 10.23 5.97 -3.22
N MET A 9 9.35 6.97 -3.15
CA MET A 9 9.29 8.05 -4.13
C MET A 9 10.47 9.01 -3.93
N SER A 10 10.98 9.57 -5.03
CA SER A 10 12.02 10.60 -4.96
C SER A 10 11.46 11.92 -4.43
N ASN A 11 12.33 12.82 -3.97
CA ASN A 11 11.92 14.16 -3.55
C ASN A 11 11.24 14.91 -4.70
N ASP A 12 11.85 14.86 -5.89
CA ASP A 12 11.32 15.50 -7.11
C ASP A 12 9.92 14.98 -7.44
N ASP A 13 9.72 13.65 -7.42
CA ASP A 13 8.40 13.07 -7.66
C ASP A 13 7.39 13.55 -6.61
N LEU A 14 7.78 13.63 -5.33
CA LEU A 14 6.89 14.08 -4.26
C LEU A 14 6.49 15.55 -4.46
N LEU A 15 7.45 16.42 -4.80
CA LEU A 15 7.19 17.83 -5.11
C LEU A 15 6.25 17.98 -6.30
N ASP A 16 6.50 17.26 -7.40
CA ASP A 16 5.66 17.30 -8.60
C ASP A 16 4.23 16.81 -8.31
N ASN A 17 4.08 15.74 -7.52
CA ASN A 17 2.77 15.24 -7.12
C ASN A 17 2.01 16.24 -6.24
N LEU A 18 2.70 16.91 -5.30
CA LEU A 18 2.10 17.95 -4.45
C LEU A 18 1.65 19.16 -5.29
N ALA A 19 2.47 19.58 -6.25
CA ALA A 19 2.12 20.65 -7.17
C ALA A 19 0.93 20.27 -8.07
N PHE A 20 0.92 19.05 -8.61
CA PHE A 20 -0.10 18.63 -9.57
C PHE A 20 -1.46 18.31 -8.92
N TYR A 21 -1.47 17.50 -7.86
CA TYR A 21 -2.72 17.01 -7.27
C TYR A 21 -3.29 17.96 -6.20
N HIS A 22 -2.41 18.69 -5.51
CA HIS A 22 -2.79 19.51 -4.36
C HIS A 22 -2.58 21.01 -4.59
N ASN A 23 -2.02 21.41 -5.75
CA ASN A 23 -1.71 22.80 -6.08
C ASN A 23 -0.82 23.47 -5.00
N LEU A 24 0.04 22.65 -4.37
CA LEU A 24 0.98 23.05 -3.32
C LEU A 24 2.39 23.15 -3.93
N PHE A 25 2.97 24.34 -3.89
CA PHE A 25 4.34 24.58 -4.28
C PHE A 25 5.15 24.80 -3.02
N ILE A 26 5.96 23.81 -2.67
CA ILE A 26 6.82 23.84 -1.50
C ILE A 26 8.26 23.67 -1.94
N ASP A 27 9.19 24.19 -1.15
CA ASP A 27 10.61 23.99 -1.39
C ASP A 27 11.09 22.63 -0.87
N GLU A 28 12.24 22.16 -1.34
CA GLU A 28 12.82 20.88 -0.89
C GLU A 28 13.07 20.86 0.63
N SER A 29 13.40 22.01 1.23
CA SER A 29 13.56 22.15 2.68
C SER A 29 12.26 21.87 3.43
N GLU A 30 11.14 22.41 2.96
CA GLU A 30 9.84 22.21 3.60
C GLU A 30 9.37 20.74 3.44
N LEU A 31 9.65 20.14 2.29
CA LEU A 31 9.41 18.72 2.07
C LEU A 31 10.24 17.87 3.05
N GLN A 32 11.52 18.21 3.24
CA GLN A 32 12.40 17.48 4.15
C GLN A 32 11.91 17.57 5.60
N ASP A 33 11.49 18.76 6.06
CA ASP A 33 10.90 18.95 7.40
C ASP A 33 9.63 18.11 7.59
N ALA A 34 8.78 18.04 6.57
CA ALA A 34 7.58 17.22 6.58
C ALA A 34 7.91 15.72 6.62
N VAL A 35 8.92 15.28 5.86
CA VAL A 35 9.40 13.89 5.86
C VAL A 35 9.96 13.52 7.23
N GLU A 36 10.80 14.37 7.83
CA GLU A 36 11.34 14.16 9.17
C GLU A 36 10.25 14.07 10.23
N THR A 37 9.22 14.93 10.11
CA THR A 37 8.04 14.87 10.97
C THR A 37 7.34 13.52 10.85
N ILE A 38 7.13 13.02 9.63
CA ILE A 38 6.52 11.71 9.39
C ILE A 38 7.40 10.57 9.94
N GLN A 39 8.73 10.67 9.79
CA GLN A 39 9.67 9.67 10.29
C GLN A 39 9.79 9.63 11.81
N SER A 40 9.42 10.71 12.49
CA SER A 40 9.34 10.78 13.96
C SER A 40 8.10 10.10 14.56
N LEU A 41 7.15 9.66 13.71
CA LEU A 41 5.92 9.01 14.16
C LEU A 41 6.16 7.57 14.64
N ASP A 42 5.17 7.03 15.34
CA ASP A 42 5.15 5.64 15.84
C ASP A 42 4.31 4.75 14.91
N PRO A 43 4.77 3.54 14.50
CA PRO A 43 6.04 2.88 14.80
C PRO A 43 7.31 3.54 14.24
N PRO A 44 8.44 3.50 14.98
CA PRO A 44 9.71 4.03 14.49
C PRO A 44 10.16 3.29 13.23
N GLY A 45 10.66 4.04 12.25
CA GLY A 45 11.06 3.54 10.93
C GLY A 45 10.00 3.70 9.84
N ILE A 46 8.79 4.17 10.15
CA ILE A 46 7.82 4.63 9.13
C ILE A 46 8.44 5.73 8.28
N GLY A 47 8.15 5.72 6.97
CA GLY A 47 8.61 6.77 6.07
C GLY A 47 10.10 6.71 5.73
N ALA A 48 10.79 5.65 6.14
CA ALA A 48 12.13 5.37 5.64
C ALA A 48 12.11 5.15 4.12
N ARG A 49 13.17 5.55 3.43
CA ARG A 49 13.34 5.34 1.98
C ARG A 49 13.93 3.96 1.68
N ASN A 50 14.70 3.42 2.62
CA ASN A 50 15.35 2.13 2.50
C ASN A 50 15.48 1.40 3.85
N LEU A 51 15.86 0.12 3.80
CA LEU A 51 16.00 -0.72 5.00
C LEU A 51 17.02 -0.15 5.99
N GLN A 52 18.11 0.43 5.49
CA GLN A 52 19.16 0.97 6.34
C GLN A 52 18.63 2.14 7.19
N GLU A 53 17.97 3.11 6.55
CA GLU A 53 17.32 4.24 7.21
C GLU A 53 16.24 3.78 8.19
N CYS A 54 15.43 2.78 7.82
CA CYS A 54 14.42 2.20 8.70
C CYS A 54 15.04 1.66 10.00
N LEU A 55 16.15 0.93 9.91
CA LEU A 55 16.85 0.39 11.07
C LEU A 55 17.54 1.50 11.89
N LEU A 56 18.08 2.53 11.25
CA LEU A 56 18.69 3.68 11.94
C LEU A 56 17.66 4.46 12.75
N LEU A 57 16.50 4.78 12.17
CA LEU A 57 15.39 5.45 12.87
C LEU A 57 14.92 4.65 14.08
N GLN A 58 14.85 3.31 13.98
CA GLN A 58 14.51 2.45 15.10
C GLN A 58 15.57 2.40 16.20
N LEU A 59 16.85 2.58 15.85
CA LEU A 59 17.95 2.68 16.82
C LEU A 59 17.96 4.03 17.51
N GLU A 60 17.75 5.13 16.78
CA GLU A 60 17.70 6.49 17.30
C GLU A 60 16.52 6.71 18.25
N SER A 61 15.38 6.07 17.96
CA SER A 61 14.19 6.11 18.83
C SER A 61 14.42 5.43 20.19
N LYS A 62 15.47 4.60 20.37
CA LYS A 62 15.76 3.97 21.67
C LYS A 62 16.31 5.00 22.67
N HIS A 63 15.60 5.15 23.79
CA HIS A 63 16.01 6.06 24.87
C HIS A 63 17.34 5.71 25.56
N ALA A 64 17.76 4.44 25.53
CA ALA A 64 19.03 4.02 26.14
C ALA A 64 20.19 4.23 25.15
N LYS A 65 21.18 5.05 25.50
CA LYS A 65 22.42 5.21 24.72
C LYS A 65 23.52 4.32 25.27
N THR A 66 23.34 3.01 25.15
CA THR A 66 24.35 2.03 25.54
C THR A 66 25.40 1.91 24.44
N GLU A 67 26.65 1.54 24.78
CA GLU A 67 27.72 1.26 23.80
C GLU A 67 27.28 0.24 22.75
N CYS A 68 26.47 -0.76 23.12
CA CYS A 68 25.88 -1.70 22.16
C CYS A 68 24.98 -1.04 21.10
N ILE A 69 24.23 0.01 21.46
CA ILE A 69 23.33 0.71 20.54
C ILE A 69 24.14 1.59 19.61
N GLN A 70 25.20 2.25 20.12
CA GLN A 70 26.13 3.00 19.29
C GLN A 70 26.84 2.08 18.29
N ALA A 71 27.34 0.92 18.76
CA ALA A 71 27.95 -0.07 17.89
C ALA A 71 26.96 -0.59 16.83
N ALA A 72 25.72 -0.89 17.22
CA ALA A 72 24.67 -1.29 16.27
C ALA A 72 24.39 -0.20 15.22
N TYR A 73 24.35 1.06 15.64
CA TYR A 73 24.14 2.21 14.76
C TYR A 73 25.25 2.32 13.71
N GLU A 74 26.52 2.28 14.13
CA GLU A 74 27.66 2.32 13.20
C GLU A 74 27.69 1.13 12.23
N ILE A 75 27.35 -0.07 12.73
CA ILE A 75 27.24 -1.27 11.89
C ILE A 75 26.18 -1.07 10.81
N VAL A 76 24.98 -0.59 11.17
CA VAL A 76 23.91 -0.36 10.19
C VAL A 76 24.27 0.79 9.24
N LYS A 77 24.92 1.85 9.73
CA LYS A 77 25.25 3.04 8.95
C LYS A 77 26.31 2.80 7.87
N SER A 78 27.32 1.97 8.13
CA SER A 78 28.44 1.83 7.20
C SER A 78 28.81 0.38 6.85
N HIS A 79 28.35 -0.60 7.63
CA HIS A 79 28.73 -1.99 7.50
C HIS A 79 27.54 -2.95 7.33
N LEU A 80 26.39 -2.46 6.89
CA LEU A 80 25.18 -3.29 6.70
C LEU A 80 25.43 -4.42 5.69
N GLN A 81 26.19 -4.13 4.63
CA GLN A 81 26.56 -5.12 3.61
C GLN A 81 27.54 -6.17 4.15
N ASP A 82 28.52 -5.75 4.97
CA ASP A 82 29.45 -6.65 5.63
C ASP A 82 28.72 -7.57 6.64
N LEU A 83 27.71 -7.02 7.32
CA LEU A 83 26.84 -7.76 8.24
C LEU A 83 26.03 -8.82 7.47
N ALA A 84 25.46 -8.46 6.31
CA ALA A 84 24.73 -9.40 5.45
C ALA A 84 25.62 -10.56 4.97
N GLN A 85 26.90 -10.29 4.70
CA GLN A 85 27.91 -11.29 4.32
C GLN A 85 28.50 -12.05 5.52
N LYS A 86 28.03 -11.80 6.75
CA LYS A 86 28.56 -12.39 8.00
C LYS A 86 30.06 -12.15 8.19
N SER A 87 30.59 -11.05 7.65
CA SER A 87 32.00 -10.68 7.72
C SER A 87 32.35 -10.02 9.06
N TYR A 88 32.08 -10.72 10.16
CA TYR A 88 32.21 -10.20 11.53
C TYR A 88 33.62 -9.73 11.87
N VAL A 89 34.64 -10.45 11.42
CA VAL A 89 36.06 -10.09 11.66
C VAL A 89 36.37 -8.72 11.05
N LYS A 90 35.88 -8.45 9.84
CA LYS A 90 36.10 -7.16 9.16
C LYS A 90 35.44 -6.01 9.94
N ILE A 91 34.20 -6.22 10.40
CA ILE A 91 33.46 -5.25 11.20
C ILE A 91 34.18 -4.96 12.53
N GLN A 92 34.65 -5.99 13.23
CA GLN A 92 35.41 -5.83 14.48
C GLN A 92 36.67 -5.02 14.29
N HIS A 93 37.44 -5.30 13.23
CA HIS A 93 38.66 -4.57 12.93
C HIS A 93 38.40 -3.11 12.53
N GLN A 94 37.35 -2.84 11.77
CA GLN A 94 37.05 -1.49 11.29
C GLN A 94 36.43 -0.59 12.36
N LEU A 95 35.60 -1.16 13.24
CA LEU A 95 34.94 -0.42 14.32
C LEU A 95 35.65 -0.55 15.68
N HIS A 96 36.78 -1.27 15.73
CA HIS A 96 37.53 -1.54 16.96
C HIS A 96 36.67 -2.11 18.11
N LEU A 97 35.69 -2.94 17.78
CA LEU A 97 34.74 -3.51 18.75
C LEU A 97 35.30 -4.76 19.41
N SER A 98 35.04 -4.89 20.71
CA SER A 98 35.22 -6.16 21.42
C SER A 98 34.25 -7.23 20.91
N GLU A 99 34.56 -8.51 21.15
CA GLU A 99 33.66 -9.61 20.80
C GLU A 99 32.31 -9.51 21.52
N THR A 100 32.31 -9.01 22.76
CA THR A 100 31.10 -8.80 23.56
C THR A 100 30.21 -7.70 22.97
N GLU A 101 30.79 -6.58 22.56
CA GLU A 101 30.05 -5.47 21.94
C GLU A 101 29.49 -5.87 20.58
N LEU A 102 30.28 -6.58 19.76
CA LEU A 102 29.81 -7.04 18.46
C LEU A 102 28.61 -7.98 18.62
N LYS A 103 28.69 -8.98 19.51
CA LYS A 103 27.57 -9.91 19.75
C LYS A 103 26.34 -9.17 20.25
N CYS A 104 26.51 -8.22 21.17
CA CYS A 104 25.44 -7.39 21.69
C CYS A 104 24.76 -6.58 20.57
N ALA A 105 25.56 -5.93 19.72
CA ALA A 105 25.07 -5.13 18.60
C ALA A 105 24.32 -5.99 17.57
N ILE A 106 24.85 -7.15 17.20
CA ILE A 106 24.19 -8.08 16.26
C ILE A 106 22.85 -8.56 16.82
N GLN A 107 22.80 -8.97 18.09
CA GLN A 107 21.56 -9.37 18.75
C GLN A 107 20.52 -8.24 18.75
N LEU A 108 20.98 -7.00 18.96
CA LEU A 108 20.12 -5.84 18.94
C LEU A 108 19.55 -5.58 17.54
N ILE A 109 20.39 -5.62 16.50
CA ILE A 109 19.97 -5.46 15.10
C ILE A 109 18.97 -6.57 14.70
N GLN A 110 19.21 -7.82 15.10
CA GLN A 110 18.31 -8.94 14.82
C GLN A 110 16.94 -8.81 15.47
N LYS A 111 16.83 -8.04 16.56
CA LYS A 111 15.56 -7.77 17.26
C LYS A 111 14.78 -6.62 16.60
N LEU A 112 15.41 -5.81 15.75
CA LEU A 112 14.74 -4.74 15.03
C LEU A 112 13.81 -5.30 13.95
N ASN A 113 12.85 -4.49 13.54
CA ASN A 113 11.81 -4.92 12.62
C ASN A 113 12.01 -4.27 11.24
N PRO A 114 12.36 -5.04 10.20
CA PRO A 114 12.59 -4.48 8.87
C PRO A 114 11.31 -3.97 8.18
N LYS A 115 10.12 -4.23 8.73
CA LYS A 115 8.83 -3.77 8.18
C LYS A 115 8.01 -3.07 9.27
N PRO A 116 8.10 -1.72 9.36
CA PRO A 116 7.42 -0.98 10.41
C PRO A 116 5.90 -1.07 10.26
N VAL A 117 5.39 -1.06 9.03
CA VAL A 117 3.98 -1.23 8.69
C VAL A 117 3.78 -2.62 8.12
N GLY A 118 2.88 -3.41 8.70
CA GLY A 118 2.52 -4.75 8.24
C GLY A 118 2.64 -5.83 9.34
N LEU A 119 1.52 -6.51 9.62
CA LEU A 119 1.33 -7.83 10.29
C LEU A 119 2.20 -8.23 11.51
N ASN A 120 2.90 -7.31 12.17
CA ASN A 120 3.58 -7.60 13.45
C ASN A 120 2.64 -7.41 14.65
N SER A 121 1.47 -6.79 14.42
CA SER A 121 0.34 -6.85 15.34
C SER A 121 -0.27 -8.24 15.22
N THR A 122 0.25 -9.19 16.01
CA THR A 122 -0.40 -10.45 16.38
C THR A 122 -1.05 -11.23 15.23
N ALA A 123 -0.37 -12.27 14.74
CA ALA A 123 -1.02 -13.51 14.30
C ALA A 123 -2.32 -13.34 13.48
N GLN A 124 -2.35 -12.45 12.50
CA GLN A 124 -3.21 -12.69 11.36
C GLN A 124 -2.40 -13.55 10.41
N THR A 125 -2.38 -14.85 10.72
CA THR A 125 -2.52 -15.83 9.64
C THR A 125 -3.55 -15.23 8.69
N LYS A 126 -3.10 -14.75 7.53
CA LYS A 126 -3.99 -14.62 6.39
C LYS A 126 -4.57 -16.01 6.25
N SER A 127 -5.72 -16.24 6.86
CA SER A 127 -6.55 -17.40 6.58
C SER A 127 -6.87 -17.21 5.12
N GLN A 128 -6.05 -17.81 4.26
CA GLN A 128 -6.44 -18.06 2.90
C GLN A 128 -7.71 -18.88 3.07
N GLN A 129 -8.85 -18.20 2.93
CA GLN A 129 -10.14 -18.86 2.98
C GLN A 129 -10.20 -19.68 1.70
N ILE A 130 -9.72 -20.92 1.79
CA ILE A 130 -9.90 -21.91 0.74
C ILE A 130 -11.40 -22.16 0.70
N ILE A 131 -12.05 -21.69 -0.34
CA ILE A 131 -13.43 -22.05 -0.63
C ILE A 131 -13.36 -23.45 -1.26
N PRO A 132 -13.83 -24.51 -0.58
CA PRO A 132 -13.82 -25.83 -1.18
C PRO A 132 -14.82 -25.85 -2.33
N GLU A 133 -14.51 -26.52 -3.44
CA GLU A 133 -15.46 -26.66 -4.55
C GLU A 133 -16.64 -27.58 -4.16
N PHE A 134 -16.49 -28.43 -3.15
CA PHE A 134 -17.47 -29.41 -2.70
C PHE A 134 -17.54 -29.52 -1.17
N VAL A 135 -18.75 -29.70 -0.64
CA VAL A 135 -19.05 -30.00 0.76
C VAL A 135 -19.56 -31.44 0.83
N ILE A 136 -18.90 -32.27 1.64
CA ILE A 136 -19.26 -33.67 1.86
C ILE A 136 -19.88 -33.81 3.25
N GLU A 137 -21.12 -34.26 3.32
CA GLU A 137 -21.84 -34.53 4.57
C GLU A 137 -22.14 -36.02 4.68
N ARG A 138 -21.80 -36.63 5.81
CA ARG A 138 -22.15 -38.03 6.10
C ARG A 138 -23.55 -38.07 6.69
N ILE A 139 -24.47 -38.73 6.01
CA ILE A 139 -25.87 -38.88 6.46
C ILE A 139 -26.05 -40.19 7.25
N ASP A 140 -25.31 -41.25 6.89
CA ASP A 140 -25.36 -42.55 7.57
C ASP A 140 -24.01 -43.30 7.45
N SER A 141 -23.88 -44.44 8.12
CA SER A 141 -22.65 -45.25 8.23
C SER A 141 -22.04 -45.62 6.87
N ASP A 142 -22.88 -45.77 5.83
CA ASP A 142 -22.46 -46.15 4.47
C ASP A 142 -22.90 -45.15 3.37
N LYS A 143 -23.37 -43.94 3.73
CA LYS A 143 -23.86 -42.96 2.73
C LYS A 143 -23.29 -41.57 2.94
N LEU A 144 -22.63 -41.05 1.91
CA LEU A 144 -22.11 -39.69 1.82
C LEU A 144 -22.95 -38.89 0.83
N ASN A 145 -23.29 -37.66 1.20
CA ASN A 145 -23.87 -36.66 0.31
C ASN A 145 -22.80 -35.66 -0.08
N ILE A 146 -22.65 -35.40 -1.37
CA ILE A 146 -21.63 -34.50 -1.93
C ILE A 146 -22.35 -33.38 -2.67
N SER A 147 -22.11 -32.13 -2.29
CA SER A 147 -22.75 -30.95 -2.88
C SER A 147 -21.72 -29.89 -3.27
N LEU A 148 -21.93 -29.17 -4.38
CA LEU A 148 -21.02 -28.12 -4.82
C LEU A 148 -21.21 -26.85 -3.99
N ALA A 149 -20.12 -26.23 -3.54
CA ALA A 149 -20.17 -24.97 -2.81
C ALA A 149 -20.21 -23.74 -3.74
N THR A 150 -20.98 -23.80 -4.83
CA THR A 150 -21.14 -22.67 -5.74
C THR A 150 -21.94 -21.57 -5.02
N GLN A 151 -21.39 -20.35 -5.00
CA GLN A 151 -22.08 -19.17 -4.49
C GLN A 151 -23.40 -18.99 -5.24
N GLN A 152 -24.52 -19.38 -4.61
CA GLN A 152 -25.84 -19.01 -5.10
C GLN A 152 -26.09 -17.54 -4.80
N VAL A 153 -25.70 -16.67 -5.72
CA VAL A 153 -26.21 -15.29 -5.74
C VAL A 153 -27.67 -15.35 -6.18
N GLN A 154 -28.60 -15.22 -5.23
CA GLN A 154 -30.01 -15.05 -5.57
C GLN A 154 -30.26 -13.62 -6.05
N ILE A 155 -30.26 -13.42 -7.36
CA ILE A 155 -30.69 -12.14 -7.95
C ILE A 155 -32.23 -12.12 -7.97
N LYS A 156 -32.85 -11.37 -7.07
CA LYS A 156 -34.28 -11.05 -7.15
C LYS A 156 -34.46 -9.89 -8.13
N LEU A 157 -34.93 -10.19 -9.33
CA LEU A 157 -35.34 -9.18 -10.30
C LEU A 157 -36.63 -8.49 -9.82
N ASN A 158 -36.61 -7.16 -9.73
CA ASN A 158 -37.82 -6.38 -9.43
C ASN A 158 -38.71 -6.34 -10.67
N LYS A 159 -39.84 -7.08 -10.65
CA LYS A 159 -40.70 -7.32 -11.82
C LYS A 159 -41.25 -6.03 -12.43
N GLU A 160 -41.47 -5.00 -11.62
CA GLU A 160 -41.98 -3.70 -12.06
C GLU A 160 -41.07 -3.02 -13.09
N LYS A 161 -39.75 -3.18 -12.95
CA LYS A 161 -38.77 -2.56 -13.86
C LYS A 161 -38.61 -3.33 -15.18
N VAL A 162 -38.97 -4.61 -15.19
CA VAL A 162 -38.91 -5.46 -16.39
C VAL A 162 -40.08 -5.13 -17.33
N GLU A 163 -41.27 -4.88 -16.77
CA GLU A 163 -42.45 -4.49 -17.57
C GLU A 163 -42.31 -3.10 -18.20
N GLU A 164 -41.59 -2.18 -17.56
CA GLU A 164 -41.33 -0.84 -18.10
C GLU A 164 -40.36 -0.87 -19.30
N LEU A 165 -39.40 -1.79 -19.28
CA LEU A 165 -38.46 -2.04 -20.39
C LEU A 165 -39.13 -2.72 -21.60
N ASP A 166 -40.12 -3.59 -21.36
CA ASP A 166 -40.87 -4.23 -22.45
C ASP A 166 -41.82 -3.26 -23.15
N LYS A 167 -42.40 -2.29 -22.42
CA LYS A 167 -43.27 -1.26 -23.02
C LYS A 167 -42.50 -0.28 -23.92
N GLN A 168 -41.23 0.02 -23.62
CA GLN A 168 -40.41 0.92 -24.46
C GLN A 168 -39.95 0.30 -25.79
N LYS A 169 -39.85 -1.02 -25.88
CA LYS A 169 -39.47 -1.70 -27.13
C LYS A 169 -40.58 -1.75 -28.17
N VAL A 170 -41.84 -1.73 -27.73
CA VAL A 170 -43.00 -1.82 -28.64
C VAL A 170 -43.35 -0.47 -29.26
N SER A 171 -43.04 0.66 -28.62
CA SER A 171 -43.39 1.99 -29.13
C SER A 171 -42.44 2.57 -30.19
N ASN A 172 -41.23 2.03 -30.36
CA ASN A 172 -40.23 2.58 -31.29
C ASN A 172 -40.07 1.79 -32.60
N ALA A 173 -40.90 0.78 -32.87
CA ALA A 173 -40.76 -0.10 -34.04
C ALA A 173 -41.73 0.17 -35.21
N GLN A 174 -42.63 1.15 -35.12
CA GLN A 174 -43.56 1.50 -36.21
C GLN A 174 -43.70 3.03 -36.37
N GLU A 175 -42.76 3.66 -37.06
CA GLU A 175 -43.03 4.53 -38.22
C GLU A 175 -41.73 4.96 -38.90
N ASN A 176 -41.66 4.68 -40.19
CA ASN A 176 -40.56 4.92 -41.12
C ASN A 176 -40.93 6.18 -41.97
N PRO A 177 -40.27 6.53 -43.08
CA PRO A 177 -39.14 7.43 -43.28
C PRO A 177 -39.48 8.78 -44.01
N LYS A 178 -38.54 9.75 -43.93
CA LYS A 178 -38.25 10.87 -44.89
C LYS A 178 -39.17 12.13 -45.00
N LYS A 179 -38.50 13.30 -44.81
CA LYS A 179 -38.55 14.62 -45.53
C LYS A 179 -39.11 15.88 -44.81
N GLN A 180 -38.24 16.91 -44.82
CA GLN A 180 -38.43 18.37 -45.00
C GLN A 180 -39.11 19.19 -43.88
N HIS A 181 -38.33 19.98 -43.10
CA HIS A 181 -38.00 21.42 -43.28
C HIS A 181 -39.20 22.38 -43.13
N PHE A 182 -39.24 23.20 -42.06
CA PHE A 182 -39.59 24.63 -42.13
C PHE A 182 -39.12 25.41 -40.89
N SER A 183 -38.69 26.63 -41.16
CA SER A 183 -37.96 27.60 -40.35
C SER A 183 -38.74 28.34 -39.25
N THR A 184 -37.95 29.08 -38.45
CA THR A 184 -38.15 30.35 -37.71
C THR A 184 -38.02 30.19 -36.19
N CYS A 185 -37.28 31.00 -35.43
CA CYS A 185 -36.55 32.24 -35.72
C CYS A 185 -35.44 32.40 -34.66
N ASN A 186 -34.25 32.77 -35.10
CA ASN A 186 -33.24 33.44 -34.26
C ASN A 186 -33.66 34.92 -34.11
N PRO A 187 -33.34 35.58 -32.99
CA PRO A 187 -32.62 36.83 -33.21
C PRO A 187 -31.51 37.10 -32.18
N ASN A 188 -30.33 37.32 -32.76
CA ASN A 188 -29.45 38.48 -32.52
C ASN A 188 -28.53 38.46 -31.28
N LEU A 189 -27.24 38.81 -31.36
CA LEU A 189 -26.47 39.47 -32.42
C LEU A 189 -24.95 39.22 -32.21
N THR A 190 -24.26 39.12 -33.35
CA THR A 190 -22.82 38.94 -33.66
C THR A 190 -22.00 40.23 -33.39
N PRO A 191 -20.76 40.50 -33.95
CA PRO A 191 -19.84 39.69 -34.77
C PRO A 191 -18.30 39.81 -34.50
N LEU A 192 -17.56 38.85 -35.11
CA LEU A 192 -16.32 38.91 -35.93
C LEU A 192 -15.10 39.76 -35.51
N ASN A 193 -13.91 39.13 -35.61
CA ASN A 193 -12.81 39.43 -36.57
C ASN A 193 -11.58 38.57 -36.17
N GLY A 194 -10.79 37.95 -37.06
CA GLY A 194 -10.73 37.90 -38.52
C GLY A 194 -9.74 36.83 -38.95
#